data_AF-A0A2K8T8T9-F1
#
_entry.id   AF-A0A2K8T8T9-F1
#
_cell.length_a   1.000
_cell.length_b   1.000
_cell.length_c   1.000
_cell.angle_alpha   90.00
_cell.angle_beta   90.00
_cell.angle_gamma   90.00
#
_symmetry.space_group_name_H-M   'P 1'
#
loop_
_entity.id
_entity.type
_entity.pdbx_description
1 polymer ?
#
loop_
_entity_poly.entity_id
_entity_poly.type
_entity_poly.pdbx_seq_one_letter_code
_entity_poly.pdbx_strand_id
1 'polypeptide(L)'
;MRTHHISIFLGLTTSVAVVVHLPVQAATFNFDQLQYIPSRPIDSAYRLNLLGTPSEKQGYSAFFNLDSSAPDYGHRDISLNASGNGAPYYTTGRQGSPEVPSSGATRTANVTEIAGFPSLSSYLTSNGIAPSNLGFGYGQKSDLSFTTTWNLGEDKLGQDWFASPTSKIEERIYKANSDDVELFLSYGTNKIVSFGYSNIYSALDYGATTQLFDDIDVAYTDPIKAIKVSELDPFADALADAFLQDIAVAGGGVQVVIEDNVVDDSNFVTGNGFGVINLRFIGSLRAVAIPESSSVLGLLMFGALGAVSCFKKRKTRIGRQFRGS
;
A
#
# COMPACT_ATOMS: atom_id res chain seq x y z
N MET A 1 21.99 -57.90 -23.13
CA MET A 1 21.38 -56.55 -23.05
C MET A 1 21.55 -56.04 -21.62
N ARG A 2 22.26 -54.93 -21.45
CA ARG A 2 22.51 -54.28 -20.15
C ARG A 2 21.30 -53.38 -19.82
N THR A 3 20.64 -53.64 -18.71
CA THR A 3 19.64 -52.73 -18.13
C THR A 3 20.33 -51.84 -17.10
N HIS A 4 20.28 -50.53 -17.32
CA HIS A 4 20.75 -49.52 -16.38
C HIS A 4 19.61 -49.14 -15.44
N HIS A 5 19.82 -49.31 -14.13
CA HIS A 5 18.95 -48.74 -13.11
C HIS A 5 19.48 -47.36 -12.74
N ILE A 6 18.79 -46.32 -13.20
CA ILE A 6 19.01 -44.95 -12.75
C ILE A 6 18.33 -44.82 -11.38
N SER A 7 19.13 -44.74 -10.31
CA SER A 7 18.64 -44.36 -8.98
C SER A 7 18.62 -42.85 -8.89
N ILE A 8 17.44 -42.25 -8.85
CA ILE A 8 17.25 -40.83 -8.55
C ILE A 8 17.14 -40.69 -7.04
N PHE A 9 18.23 -40.30 -6.37
CA PHE A 9 18.18 -39.82 -4.99
C PHE A 9 17.63 -38.38 -4.99
N LEU A 10 16.38 -38.21 -4.60
CA LEU A 10 15.83 -36.92 -4.18
C LEU A 10 16.18 -36.72 -2.71
N GLY A 11 17.24 -35.95 -2.44
CA GLY A 11 17.52 -35.43 -1.10
C GLY A 11 16.57 -34.28 -0.79
N LEU A 12 15.57 -34.51 0.05
CA LEU A 12 14.81 -33.44 0.69
C LEU A 12 15.63 -32.90 1.87
N THR A 13 16.30 -31.77 1.67
CA THR A 13 16.79 -30.95 2.79
C THR A 13 15.61 -30.19 3.37
N THR A 14 15.12 -30.62 4.52
CA THR A 14 14.17 -29.88 5.34
C THR A 14 14.91 -28.81 6.13
N SER A 15 14.94 -27.59 5.60
CA SER A 15 15.33 -26.42 6.38
C SER A 15 14.20 -26.12 7.37
N VAL A 16 14.40 -26.44 8.64
CA VAL A 16 13.52 -25.98 9.71
C VAL A 16 13.81 -24.50 9.94
N ALA A 17 13.02 -23.63 9.30
CA ALA A 17 12.99 -22.23 9.64
C ALA A 17 12.37 -22.11 11.05
N VAL A 18 13.21 -21.83 12.04
CA VAL A 18 12.72 -21.41 13.36
C VAL A 18 12.20 -20.00 13.20
N VAL A 19 10.89 -19.87 12.94
CA VAL A 19 10.21 -18.58 12.93
C VAL A 19 10.15 -18.12 14.38
N VAL A 20 11.12 -17.29 14.77
CA VAL A 20 11.01 -16.51 16.00
C VAL A 20 9.90 -15.50 15.71
N HIS A 21 8.72 -15.70 16.30
CA HIS A 21 7.66 -14.70 16.28
C HIS A 21 8.21 -13.45 16.99
N LEU A 22 8.63 -12.46 16.20
CA LEU A 22 8.72 -11.10 16.71
C LEU A 22 7.32 -10.71 17.18
N PRO A 23 7.18 -10.00 18.32
CA PRO A 23 5.87 -9.55 18.77
C PRO A 23 5.24 -8.69 17.68
N VAL A 24 4.21 -9.23 17.02
CA VAL A 24 3.33 -8.47 16.15
C VAL A 24 2.47 -7.64 17.10
N GLN A 25 2.67 -6.32 17.10
CA GLN A 25 1.68 -5.41 17.65
C GLN A 25 0.38 -5.66 16.87
N ALA A 26 -0.65 -6.15 17.56
CA ALA A 26 -1.94 -6.38 16.95
C ALA A 26 -2.48 -5.06 16.39
N ALA A 27 -3.13 -5.10 15.23
CA ALA A 27 -3.88 -3.96 14.73
C ALA A 27 -4.90 -3.54 15.80
N THR A 28 -4.96 -2.24 16.09
CA THR A 28 -5.96 -1.62 16.97
C THR A 28 -7.31 -1.50 16.28
N PHE A 29 -7.33 -1.35 14.95
CA PHE A 29 -8.55 -1.34 14.15
C PHE A 29 -8.95 -2.75 13.66
N ASN A 30 -10.25 -3.06 13.72
CA ASN A 30 -10.79 -4.32 13.21
C ASN A 30 -11.28 -4.17 11.75
N PHE A 31 -10.43 -4.53 10.80
CA PHE A 31 -10.75 -4.45 9.37
C PHE A 31 -11.92 -5.35 8.92
N ASP A 32 -12.38 -6.31 9.73
CA ASP A 32 -13.58 -7.10 9.43
C ASP A 32 -14.88 -6.30 9.53
N GLN A 33 -14.83 -5.10 10.13
CA GLN A 33 -15.99 -4.21 10.23
C GLN A 33 -16.24 -3.39 8.96
N LEU A 34 -15.28 -3.34 8.03
CA LEU A 34 -15.40 -2.65 6.74
C LEU A 34 -16.40 -3.36 5.84
N GLN A 35 -17.38 -2.61 5.34
CA GLN A 35 -18.48 -3.12 4.51
C GLN A 35 -18.27 -2.81 3.03
N TYR A 36 -17.61 -1.70 2.72
CA TYR A 36 -17.54 -1.17 1.37
C TYR A 36 -16.18 -1.44 0.71
N ILE A 37 -15.08 -1.25 1.44
CA ILE A 37 -13.73 -1.49 0.93
C ILE A 37 -13.50 -3.01 0.84
N PRO A 38 -13.14 -3.57 -0.33
CA PRO A 38 -12.97 -5.01 -0.50
C PRO A 38 -11.55 -5.50 -0.15
N SER A 39 -10.57 -4.61 -0.11
CA SER A 39 -9.17 -4.93 0.15
C SER A 39 -8.85 -4.93 1.65
N ARG A 40 -7.78 -5.60 2.06
CA ARG A 40 -7.33 -5.68 3.46
C ARG A 40 -5.81 -5.53 3.55
N PRO A 41 -5.28 -4.92 4.62
CA PRO A 41 -3.86 -5.00 4.93
C PRO A 41 -3.41 -6.46 5.06
N ILE A 42 -2.25 -6.77 4.50
CA ILE A 42 -1.60 -8.06 4.60
C ILE A 42 -0.52 -7.96 5.68
N ASP A 43 -0.50 -8.91 6.60
CA ASP A 43 0.56 -9.01 7.60
C ASP A 43 1.88 -9.41 6.94
N SER A 44 2.96 -8.80 7.41
CA SER A 44 4.30 -9.07 6.88
C SER A 44 5.38 -8.97 7.96
N ALA A 45 6.35 -9.86 7.87
CA ALA A 45 7.59 -9.77 8.64
C ALA A 45 8.56 -8.72 8.07
N TYR A 46 8.36 -8.30 6.81
CA TYR A 46 9.18 -7.34 6.07
C TYR A 46 8.50 -5.97 6.15
N ARG A 47 8.93 -5.12 7.10
CA ARG A 47 8.33 -3.82 7.36
C ARG A 47 9.37 -2.70 7.43
N LEU A 48 9.11 -1.59 6.74
CA LEU A 48 9.75 -0.31 7.01
C LEU A 48 8.77 0.55 7.78
N ASN A 49 9.03 0.81 9.06
CA ASN A 49 8.19 1.70 9.85
C ASN A 49 8.46 3.14 9.44
N LEU A 50 7.38 3.90 9.29
CA LEU A 50 7.38 5.25 8.78
C LEU A 50 6.83 6.22 9.82
N LEU A 51 7.51 7.35 9.96
CA LEU A 51 7.02 8.48 10.75
C LEU A 51 7.27 9.78 9.99
N GLY A 52 6.23 10.61 9.89
CA GLY A 52 6.34 11.97 9.39
C GLY A 52 5.42 12.88 10.18
N THR A 53 5.93 14.00 10.65
CA THR A 53 5.18 14.93 11.52
C THR A 53 5.04 16.30 10.87
N PRO A 54 3.89 16.98 11.02
CA PRO A 54 3.73 18.35 10.52
C PRO A 54 4.76 19.33 11.10
N SER A 55 5.18 19.14 12.34
CA SER A 55 6.22 19.96 12.97
C SER A 55 7.60 19.85 12.27
N GLU A 56 7.90 18.72 11.62
CA GLU A 56 9.16 18.47 10.90
C GLU A 56 9.04 18.67 9.37
N LYS A 57 7.99 19.34 8.88
CA LYS A 57 7.70 19.49 7.44
C LYS A 57 7.51 18.14 6.74
N GLN A 58 6.88 17.19 7.44
CA GLN A 58 6.49 15.89 6.93
C GLN A 58 5.00 15.66 7.26
N GLY A 59 4.54 14.43 7.09
CA GLY A 59 3.14 14.04 7.19
C GLY A 59 2.45 14.03 5.83
N TYR A 60 1.12 13.94 5.87
CA TYR A 60 0.27 14.06 4.70
C TYR A 60 -0.68 15.26 4.83
N SER A 61 -1.22 15.69 3.71
CA SER A 61 -2.18 16.77 3.61
C SER A 61 -3.48 16.22 3.06
N ALA A 62 -4.55 16.40 3.82
CA ALA A 62 -5.92 16.22 3.35
C ALA A 62 -6.50 17.62 3.09
N PHE A 63 -7.09 17.86 1.92
CA PHE A 63 -7.51 19.20 1.54
C PHE A 63 -8.78 19.24 0.72
N PHE A 64 -9.45 20.39 0.74
CA PHE A 64 -10.74 20.60 0.11
C PHE A 64 -10.87 22.06 -0.32
N ASN A 65 -11.69 22.31 -1.33
CA ASN A 65 -11.95 23.65 -1.83
C ASN A 65 -12.66 24.48 -0.76
N LEU A 66 -12.33 25.77 -0.62
CA LEU A 66 -13.04 26.63 0.35
C LEU A 66 -14.40 27.12 -0.18
N ASP A 67 -14.64 27.04 -1.50
CA ASP A 67 -15.93 27.33 -2.11
C ASP A 67 -16.89 26.13 -1.96
N SER A 68 -17.93 26.31 -1.15
CA SER A 68 -18.96 25.27 -0.89
C SER A 68 -19.79 24.86 -2.10
N SER A 69 -19.70 25.60 -3.21
CA SER A 69 -20.35 25.24 -4.47
C SER A 69 -19.45 24.45 -5.41
N ALA A 70 -18.16 24.34 -5.11
CA ALA A 70 -17.22 23.61 -5.92
C ALA A 70 -17.41 22.09 -5.76
N PRO A 71 -17.19 21.30 -6.83
CA PRO A 71 -17.35 19.85 -6.78
C PRO A 71 -16.33 19.16 -5.87
N ASP A 72 -15.24 19.85 -5.53
CA ASP A 72 -14.13 19.38 -4.70
C ASP A 72 -14.13 20.00 -3.28
N TYR A 73 -15.30 20.46 -2.82
CA TYR A 73 -15.51 20.92 -1.44
C TYR A 73 -15.46 19.79 -0.40
N GLY A 74 -15.66 18.54 -0.86
CA GLY A 74 -15.84 17.38 0.01
C GLY A 74 -17.25 17.27 0.59
N HIS A 75 -17.46 16.25 1.42
CA HIS A 75 -18.75 15.96 2.03
C HIS A 75 -18.74 16.19 3.54
N ARG A 76 -19.93 16.14 4.14
CA ARG A 76 -20.08 16.12 5.60
C ARG A 76 -20.13 14.68 6.07
N ASP A 77 -19.38 14.36 7.12
CA ASP A 77 -19.46 13.04 7.75
C ASP A 77 -20.86 12.80 8.30
N ILE A 78 -21.41 11.61 8.03
CA ILE A 78 -22.75 11.19 8.48
C ILE A 78 -22.72 9.99 9.43
N SER A 79 -21.53 9.46 9.72
CA SER A 79 -21.34 8.33 10.63
C SER A 79 -21.80 8.65 12.05
N LEU A 80 -22.20 7.62 12.79
CA LEU A 80 -22.44 7.71 14.22
C LEU A 80 -21.20 8.26 14.92
N ASN A 81 -21.39 9.17 15.88
CA ASN A 81 -20.34 9.85 16.64
C ASN A 81 -19.43 10.79 15.86
N ALA A 82 -19.52 10.84 14.53
CA ALA A 82 -18.91 11.91 13.77
C ALA A 82 -19.49 13.24 14.26
N SER A 83 -18.64 14.22 14.62
CA SER A 83 -19.08 15.55 15.05
C SER A 83 -19.63 16.41 13.89
N GLY A 84 -19.97 15.81 12.75
CA GLY A 84 -20.40 16.48 11.52
C GLY A 84 -19.28 17.28 10.87
N ASN A 85 -18.02 16.84 11.04
CA ASN A 85 -16.85 17.45 10.41
C ASN A 85 -16.93 17.30 8.88
N GLY A 86 -16.15 18.13 8.18
CA GLY A 86 -15.98 18.01 6.74
C GLY A 86 -14.95 16.94 6.42
N ALA A 87 -15.31 16.03 5.52
CA ALA A 87 -14.43 15.06 4.92
C ALA A 87 -13.63 15.72 3.78
N PRO A 88 -12.28 15.70 3.82
CA PRO A 88 -11.49 16.29 2.75
C PRO A 88 -11.61 15.52 1.44
N TYR A 89 -11.72 16.25 0.33
CA TYR A 89 -11.89 15.67 -1.01
C TYR A 89 -10.59 15.11 -1.60
N TYR A 90 -9.45 15.72 -1.30
CA TYR A 90 -8.12 15.31 -1.78
C TYR A 90 -7.22 14.80 -0.66
N THR A 91 -6.28 13.93 -1.02
CA THR A 91 -5.14 13.53 -0.16
C THR A 91 -3.83 13.49 -0.95
N THR A 92 -2.75 13.93 -0.32
CA THR A 92 -1.39 13.87 -0.88
C THR A 92 -0.36 13.85 0.24
N GLY A 93 0.83 13.32 -0.01
CA GLY A 93 1.95 13.53 0.88
C GLY A 93 2.27 15.01 0.97
N ARG A 94 2.75 15.50 2.12
CA ARG A 94 2.87 16.95 2.34
C ARG A 94 3.76 17.67 1.33
N GLN A 95 4.70 16.97 0.69
CA GLN A 95 5.51 17.49 -0.41
C GLN A 95 4.70 17.90 -1.67
N GLY A 96 3.50 17.35 -1.85
CA GLY A 96 2.58 17.69 -2.93
C GLY A 96 1.48 18.68 -2.53
N SER A 97 1.55 19.24 -1.31
CA SER A 97 0.47 20.03 -0.72
C SER A 97 0.29 21.42 -1.35
N PRO A 98 -0.95 21.95 -1.44
CA PRO A 98 -1.21 23.29 -1.99
C PRO A 98 -0.92 24.45 -1.02
N GLU A 99 -0.17 24.23 0.07
CA GLU A 99 0.15 25.23 1.10
C GLU A 99 0.78 26.51 0.52
N VAL A 100 0.34 27.67 1.01
CA VAL A 100 0.95 28.98 0.69
C VAL A 100 1.24 29.74 1.99
N PRO A 101 2.52 30.02 2.33
CA PRO A 101 3.74 29.62 1.61
C PRO A 101 3.95 28.09 1.64
N SER A 102 4.73 27.57 0.67
CA SER A 102 5.08 26.14 0.65
C SER A 102 5.72 25.70 1.96
N SER A 103 5.35 24.52 2.46
CA SER A 103 5.95 23.92 3.65
C SER A 103 7.43 23.56 3.46
N GLY A 104 7.88 23.42 2.21
CA GLY A 104 9.22 22.92 1.89
C GLY A 104 9.40 21.43 2.22
N ALA A 105 8.31 20.69 2.40
CA ALA A 105 8.33 19.24 2.56
C ALA A 105 8.90 18.58 1.29
N THR A 106 9.74 17.58 1.48
CA THR A 106 10.36 16.83 0.36
C THR A 106 9.87 15.39 0.25
N ARG A 107 9.13 14.93 1.26
CA ARG A 107 8.58 13.57 1.40
C ARG A 107 7.47 13.56 2.44
N THR A 108 6.71 12.46 2.49
CA THR A 108 5.65 12.23 3.47
C THR A 108 6.22 11.79 4.82
N ALA A 109 7.19 10.88 4.83
CA ALA A 109 7.71 10.30 6.08
C ALA A 109 9.16 9.83 5.93
N ASN A 110 9.86 9.71 7.06
CA ASN A 110 11.14 9.02 7.16
C ASN A 110 10.94 7.56 7.59
N VAL A 111 11.87 6.69 7.17
CA VAL A 111 11.98 5.35 7.76
C VAL A 111 12.61 5.46 9.15
N THR A 112 11.91 4.97 10.17
CA THR A 112 12.36 4.98 11.57
C THR A 112 12.91 3.63 12.02
N GLU A 113 12.36 2.54 11.48
CA GLU A 113 12.76 1.18 11.82
C GLU A 113 12.63 0.25 10.61
N ILE A 114 13.48 -0.78 10.56
CA ILE A 114 13.54 -1.76 9.48
C ILE A 114 13.46 -3.15 10.10
N ALA A 115 12.46 -3.93 9.70
CA ALA A 115 12.27 -5.32 10.12
C ALA A 115 12.19 -6.23 8.90
N GLY A 116 12.88 -7.37 8.93
CA GLY A 116 12.77 -8.40 7.89
C GLY A 116 13.45 -8.07 6.56
N PHE A 117 14.13 -6.94 6.40
CA PHE A 117 14.87 -6.56 5.18
C PHE A 117 16.39 -6.77 5.34
N PRO A 118 16.93 -8.01 5.26
CA PRO A 118 18.33 -8.27 5.53
C PRO A 118 19.28 -7.66 4.49
N SER A 119 18.90 -7.62 3.22
CA SER A 119 19.74 -7.10 2.14
C SER A 119 19.86 -5.58 2.26
N LEU A 120 18.71 -4.89 2.42
CA LEU A 120 18.68 -3.45 2.68
C LEU A 120 19.44 -3.09 3.96
N SER A 121 19.16 -3.77 5.08
CA SER A 121 19.79 -3.46 6.38
C SER A 121 21.31 -3.62 6.33
N SER A 122 21.79 -4.66 5.65
CA SER A 122 23.22 -4.90 5.45
C SER A 122 23.85 -3.79 4.61
N TYR A 123 23.17 -3.35 3.54
CA TYR A 123 23.64 -2.26 2.69
C TYR A 123 23.73 -0.93 3.47
N LEU A 124 22.67 -0.56 4.21
CA LEU A 124 22.65 0.66 5.02
C LEU A 124 23.77 0.65 6.07
N THR A 125 23.92 -0.46 6.79
CA THR A 125 24.93 -0.61 7.85
C THR A 125 26.34 -0.53 7.28
N SER A 126 26.62 -1.25 6.19
CA SER A 126 27.95 -1.30 5.58
C SER A 126 28.41 0.05 5.03
N ASN A 127 27.46 0.92 4.68
CA ASN A 127 27.72 2.25 4.12
C ASN A 127 27.48 3.39 5.12
N GLY A 128 27.22 3.09 6.40
CA GLY A 128 27.00 4.12 7.44
C GLY A 128 25.78 5.01 7.19
N ILE A 129 24.74 4.48 6.52
CA ILE A 129 23.52 5.22 6.19
C ILE A 129 22.50 5.05 7.31
N ALA A 130 22.03 6.17 7.88
CA ALA A 130 20.92 6.13 8.83
C ALA A 130 19.60 5.76 8.14
N PRO A 131 18.72 4.94 8.75
CA PRO A 131 17.40 4.63 8.19
C PRO A 131 16.59 5.88 7.81
N SER A 132 16.70 6.96 8.59
CA SER A 132 16.02 8.24 8.33
C SER A 132 16.41 8.92 7.01
N ASN A 133 17.52 8.49 6.39
CA ASN A 133 17.88 8.97 5.04
C ASN A 133 16.95 8.37 3.96
N LEU A 134 16.30 7.24 4.25
CA LEU A 134 15.22 6.69 3.43
C LEU A 134 13.91 7.40 3.75
N GLY A 135 13.17 7.72 2.69
CA GLY A 135 11.90 8.44 2.78
C GLY A 135 10.80 7.74 2.02
N PHE A 136 9.57 7.88 2.49
CA PHE A 136 8.36 7.53 1.74
C PHE A 136 7.67 8.81 1.27
N GLY A 137 7.16 8.79 0.04
CA GLY A 137 6.34 9.85 -0.50
C GLY A 137 5.22 9.31 -1.37
N TYR A 138 4.10 10.02 -1.39
CA TYR A 138 3.05 9.85 -2.38
C TYR A 138 2.48 11.20 -2.80
N GLY A 139 2.05 11.33 -4.04
CA GLY A 139 1.37 12.52 -4.55
C GLY A 139 1.35 12.57 -6.07
N GLN A 140 0.94 13.70 -6.61
CA GLN A 140 1.08 14.01 -8.03
C GLN A 140 2.56 14.02 -8.45
N LYS A 141 2.83 13.67 -9.70
CA LYS A 141 4.17 13.82 -10.31
C LYS A 141 4.55 15.31 -10.37
N SER A 142 5.85 15.60 -10.35
CA SER A 142 6.41 16.95 -10.09
C SER A 142 5.85 18.08 -10.95
N ASP A 143 5.46 17.79 -12.18
CA ASP A 143 5.08 18.80 -13.18
C ASP A 143 3.56 18.96 -13.29
N LEU A 144 2.80 18.32 -12.40
CA LEU A 144 1.34 18.29 -12.42
C LEU A 144 0.74 19.09 -11.26
N SER A 145 -0.50 19.53 -11.46
CA SER A 145 -1.25 20.27 -10.45
C SER A 145 -1.50 19.41 -9.21
N PHE A 146 -1.48 20.00 -8.02
CA PHE A 146 -1.87 19.31 -6.79
C PHE A 146 -3.30 18.73 -6.86
N THR A 147 -4.18 19.31 -7.69
CA THR A 147 -5.55 18.80 -7.91
C THR A 147 -5.61 17.50 -8.72
N THR A 148 -4.49 17.01 -9.29
CA THR A 148 -4.44 15.69 -9.96
C THR A 148 -4.05 14.57 -9.00
N THR A 149 -3.88 14.86 -7.71
CA THR A 149 -3.64 13.84 -6.67
C THR A 149 -4.89 12.98 -6.42
N TRP A 150 -4.74 12.00 -5.54
CA TRP A 150 -5.81 11.15 -5.01
C TRP A 150 -7.01 11.97 -4.51
N ASN A 151 -8.18 11.67 -5.04
CA ASN A 151 -9.42 12.37 -4.79
C ASN A 151 -10.64 11.44 -4.71
N LEU A 152 -11.76 11.95 -4.21
CA LEU A 152 -13.02 11.21 -4.08
C LEU A 152 -13.85 11.16 -5.37
N GLY A 153 -13.30 11.49 -6.54
CA GLY A 153 -13.99 11.36 -7.82
C GLY A 153 -15.22 12.26 -7.90
N GLU A 154 -16.43 11.68 -7.91
CA GLU A 154 -17.66 12.48 -7.91
C GLU A 154 -18.19 12.76 -6.49
N ASP A 155 -17.48 12.29 -5.46
CA ASP A 155 -17.84 12.41 -4.05
C ASP A 155 -19.24 11.86 -3.74
N LYS A 156 -19.48 10.61 -4.16
CA LYS A 156 -20.79 9.95 -4.06
C LYS A 156 -20.82 8.86 -2.99
N LEU A 157 -21.77 8.99 -2.06
CA LEU A 157 -22.10 7.95 -1.07
C LEU A 157 -22.48 6.63 -1.77
N GLY A 158 -21.85 5.53 -1.35
CA GLY A 158 -21.99 4.19 -1.93
C GLY A 158 -21.15 3.95 -3.19
N GLN A 159 -20.32 4.92 -3.62
CA GLN A 159 -19.46 4.82 -4.80
C GLN A 159 -18.00 5.18 -4.48
N ASP A 160 -17.77 6.36 -3.92
CA ASP A 160 -16.43 6.86 -3.59
C ASP A 160 -16.17 6.85 -2.08
N TRP A 161 -17.24 6.89 -1.29
CA TRP A 161 -17.20 6.71 0.16
C TRP A 161 -18.47 6.01 0.65
N PHE A 162 -18.44 5.49 1.87
CA PHE A 162 -19.55 4.81 2.52
C PHE A 162 -19.60 5.15 4.00
N ALA A 163 -20.79 5.49 4.50
CA ALA A 163 -21.04 5.77 5.90
C ALA A 163 -22.51 5.48 6.23
N SER A 164 -22.81 5.32 7.51
CA SER A 164 -24.18 5.17 8.00
C SER A 164 -24.34 5.87 9.34
N PRO A 165 -25.47 6.56 9.61
CA PRO A 165 -25.77 7.13 10.92
C PRO A 165 -25.82 6.12 12.07
N THR A 166 -25.83 4.81 11.77
CA THR A 166 -25.81 3.72 12.76
C THR A 166 -24.44 3.04 12.91
N SER A 167 -23.46 3.41 12.09
CA SER A 167 -22.09 2.89 12.11
C SER A 167 -21.14 4.00 12.52
N LYS A 168 -20.13 3.69 13.34
CA LYS A 168 -19.08 4.65 13.70
C LYS A 168 -18.01 4.81 12.63
N ILE A 169 -18.04 3.92 11.64
CA ILE A 169 -17.02 3.83 10.61
C ILE A 169 -17.51 4.56 9.36
N GLU A 170 -16.67 5.47 8.88
CA GLU A 170 -16.70 5.96 7.51
C GLU A 170 -15.59 5.32 6.69
N GLU A 171 -15.89 4.92 5.45
CA GLU A 171 -14.97 4.33 4.49
C GLU A 171 -14.82 5.26 3.29
N ARG A 172 -13.60 5.51 2.83
CA ARG A 172 -13.28 6.40 1.69
C ARG A 172 -12.35 5.68 0.72
N ILE A 173 -12.58 5.86 -0.57
CA ILE A 173 -11.74 5.33 -1.65
C ILE A 173 -11.23 6.50 -2.48
N TYR A 174 -10.02 6.96 -2.18
CA TYR A 174 -9.37 7.96 -3.01
C TYR A 174 -8.77 7.29 -4.24
N LYS A 175 -9.05 7.85 -5.41
CA LYS A 175 -8.60 7.38 -6.73
C LYS A 175 -7.85 8.51 -7.44
N ALA A 176 -7.06 8.15 -8.42
CA ALA A 176 -6.43 9.12 -9.32
C ALA A 176 -6.23 8.48 -10.70
N ASN A 177 -5.90 9.32 -11.68
CA ASN A 177 -5.32 8.83 -12.91
C ASN A 177 -3.90 8.30 -12.60
N SER A 178 -3.64 7.03 -12.93
CA SER A 178 -2.36 6.38 -12.64
C SER A 178 -1.15 7.05 -13.31
N ASP A 179 -1.38 7.79 -14.40
CA ASP A 179 -0.33 8.51 -15.11
C ASP A 179 0.06 9.82 -14.42
N ASP A 180 -0.79 10.32 -13.52
CA ASP A 180 -0.61 11.64 -12.89
C ASP A 180 0.01 11.57 -11.50
N VAL A 181 0.05 10.38 -10.90
CA VAL A 181 0.46 10.20 -9.52
C VAL A 181 1.50 9.10 -9.36
N GLU A 182 2.15 9.09 -8.20
CA GLU A 182 3.11 8.06 -7.83
C GLU A 182 3.19 7.90 -6.31
N LEU A 183 3.44 6.67 -5.87
CA LEU A 183 4.02 6.35 -4.57
C LEU A 183 5.49 5.97 -4.78
N PHE A 184 6.37 6.35 -3.87
CA PHE A 184 7.81 6.11 -4.02
C PHE A 184 8.57 5.96 -2.70
N LEU A 185 9.72 5.30 -2.79
CA LEU A 185 10.78 5.33 -1.79
C LEU A 185 11.90 6.25 -2.30
N SER A 186 12.41 7.11 -1.43
CA SER A 186 13.53 8.02 -1.71
C SER A 186 14.74 7.72 -0.83
N TYR A 187 15.91 8.10 -1.34
CA TYR A 187 17.14 8.27 -0.57
C TYR A 187 17.56 9.73 -0.63
N GLY A 188 17.60 10.40 0.52
CA GLY A 188 17.60 11.86 0.52
C GLY A 188 16.37 12.37 -0.23
N THR A 189 16.53 13.39 -1.08
CA THR A 189 15.42 13.91 -1.89
C THR A 189 15.19 13.14 -3.20
N ASN A 190 16.03 12.14 -3.50
CA ASN A 190 16.00 11.45 -4.78
C ASN A 190 15.16 10.18 -4.68
N LYS A 191 14.20 10.02 -5.59
CA LYS A 191 13.41 8.79 -5.71
C LYS A 191 14.33 7.65 -6.19
N ILE A 192 14.29 6.51 -5.52
CA ILE A 192 15.09 5.32 -5.86
C ILE A 192 14.22 4.15 -6.29
N VAL A 193 12.97 4.09 -5.82
CA VAL A 193 12.00 3.07 -6.21
C VAL A 193 10.64 3.73 -6.41
N SER A 194 9.98 3.43 -7.51
CA SER A 194 8.58 3.77 -7.75
C SER A 194 7.70 2.55 -7.47
N PHE A 195 6.58 2.78 -6.81
CA PHE A 195 5.54 1.78 -6.62
C PHE A 195 4.36 1.97 -7.58
N GLY A 196 4.39 3.02 -8.42
CA GLY A 196 3.33 3.34 -9.35
C GLY A 196 2.07 3.85 -8.64
N TYR A 197 0.92 3.27 -8.97
CA TYR A 197 -0.41 3.69 -8.51
C TYR A 197 -1.13 2.57 -7.77
N SER A 198 -1.84 2.95 -6.71
CA SER A 198 -2.91 2.17 -6.09
C SER A 198 -4.01 3.13 -5.65
N ASN A 199 -5.25 2.63 -5.52
CA ASN A 199 -6.24 3.38 -4.74
C ASN A 199 -5.74 3.52 -3.30
N ILE A 200 -6.10 4.60 -2.63
CA ILE A 200 -5.92 4.73 -1.18
C ILE A 200 -7.28 4.47 -0.54
N TYR A 201 -7.37 3.35 0.16
CA TYR A 201 -8.51 3.03 1.00
C TYR A 201 -8.27 3.64 2.37
N SER A 202 -9.22 4.40 2.88
CA SER A 202 -9.17 4.98 4.22
C SER A 202 -10.44 4.63 4.98
N ALA A 203 -10.31 4.38 6.27
CA ALA A 203 -11.45 4.23 7.17
C ALA A 203 -11.19 5.03 8.45
N LEU A 204 -12.22 5.77 8.86
CA LEU A 204 -12.22 6.54 10.11
C LEU A 204 -13.24 5.91 11.04
N ASP A 205 -12.80 5.45 12.21
CA ASP A 205 -13.68 5.02 13.30
C ASP A 205 -13.78 6.15 14.32
N TYR A 206 -14.96 6.76 14.44
CA TYR A 206 -15.23 7.84 15.40
C TYR A 206 -15.46 7.34 16.83
N GLY A 207 -15.23 6.05 17.11
CA GLY A 207 -15.13 5.50 18.45
C GLY A 207 -16.39 5.66 19.31
N ALA A 208 -16.26 5.75 20.64
CA ALA A 208 -17.38 5.63 21.57
C ALA A 208 -18.24 6.89 21.70
N THR A 209 -17.61 8.06 21.59
CA THR A 209 -18.23 9.37 21.78
C THR A 209 -17.86 10.30 20.65
N THR A 210 -18.33 11.56 20.67
CA THR A 210 -17.94 12.57 19.67
C THR A 210 -16.59 13.23 19.97
N GLN A 211 -15.75 12.63 20.81
CA GLN A 211 -14.47 13.20 21.22
C GLN A 211 -13.36 12.74 20.28
N LEU A 212 -12.57 13.68 19.77
CA LEU A 212 -11.51 13.40 18.78
C LEU A 212 -10.49 12.35 19.24
N PHE A 213 -10.25 12.19 20.53
CA PHE A 213 -9.30 11.18 21.02
C PHE A 213 -9.83 9.74 20.94
N ASP A 214 -11.13 9.56 20.66
CA ASP A 214 -11.72 8.26 20.37
C ASP A 214 -11.47 7.84 18.91
N ASP A 215 -11.04 8.78 18.05
CA ASP A 215 -10.91 8.57 16.61
C ASP A 215 -9.71 7.68 16.26
N ILE A 216 -9.91 6.74 15.35
CA ILE A 216 -8.85 5.94 14.73
C ILE A 216 -8.91 6.16 13.22
N ASP A 217 -7.81 6.63 12.63
CA ASP A 217 -7.64 6.72 11.17
C ASP A 217 -6.77 5.54 10.71
N VAL A 218 -7.31 4.75 9.78
CA VAL A 218 -6.54 3.74 9.07
C VAL A 218 -6.59 4.01 7.57
N ALA A 219 -5.47 3.78 6.90
CA ALA A 219 -5.44 3.81 5.45
C ALA A 219 -4.45 2.81 4.87
N TYR A 220 -4.73 2.31 3.68
CA TYR A 220 -3.88 1.33 3.03
C TYR A 220 -4.08 1.29 1.52
N THR A 221 -3.12 0.68 0.83
CA THR A 221 -3.17 0.44 -0.61
C THR A 221 -3.45 -1.02 -0.92
N ASP A 222 -3.74 -1.34 -2.17
CA ASP A 222 -3.53 -2.71 -2.66
C ASP A 222 -2.01 -3.01 -2.76
N PRO A 223 -1.61 -4.30 -2.77
CA PRO A 223 -0.25 -4.69 -3.10
C PRO A 223 0.15 -4.19 -4.50
N ILE A 224 1.21 -3.39 -4.56
CA ILE A 224 1.73 -2.77 -5.78
C ILE A 224 3.16 -3.22 -6.06
N LYS A 225 3.50 -3.32 -7.34
CA LYS A 225 4.83 -3.76 -7.77
C LYS A 225 5.85 -2.64 -7.53
N ALA A 226 6.97 -3.00 -6.91
CA ALA A 226 8.11 -2.10 -6.77
C ALA A 226 9.01 -2.14 -8.03
N ILE A 227 9.40 -0.97 -8.53
CA ILE A 227 10.21 -0.80 -9.74
C ILE A 227 11.36 0.17 -9.43
N LYS A 228 12.60 -0.24 -9.73
CA LYS A 228 13.77 0.61 -9.60
C LYS A 228 13.66 1.83 -10.53
N VAL A 229 13.99 3.01 -10.03
CA VAL A 229 14.13 4.22 -10.86
C VAL A 229 15.37 4.06 -11.76
N SER A 230 15.28 4.50 -13.01
CA SER A 230 16.42 4.47 -13.95
C SER A 230 17.43 5.58 -13.65
N GLU A 231 18.66 5.44 -14.16
CA GLU A 231 19.69 6.49 -14.12
C GLU A 231 20.12 6.91 -12.71
N LEU A 232 19.98 6.01 -11.73
CA LEU A 232 20.52 6.20 -10.39
C LEU A 232 22.05 6.21 -10.42
N ASP A 233 22.65 7.01 -9.56
CA ASP A 233 24.08 6.89 -9.29
C ASP A 233 24.39 5.50 -8.71
N PRO A 234 25.62 4.98 -8.84
CA PRO A 234 25.93 3.60 -8.45
C PRO A 234 25.60 3.25 -6.99
N PHE A 235 25.58 4.24 -6.11
CA PHE A 235 25.25 4.03 -4.71
C PHE A 235 23.74 3.90 -4.51
N ALA A 236 22.96 4.85 -5.03
CA ALA A 236 21.50 4.79 -4.99
C ALA A 236 20.96 3.57 -5.75
N ASP A 237 21.61 3.17 -6.83
CA ASP A 237 21.27 1.98 -7.63
C ASP A 237 21.39 0.70 -6.80
N ALA A 238 22.53 0.50 -6.13
CA ALA A 238 22.76 -0.68 -5.30
C ALA A 238 21.89 -0.70 -4.04
N LEU A 239 21.57 0.47 -3.47
CA LEU A 239 20.60 0.61 -2.38
C LEU A 239 19.20 0.17 -2.82
N ALA A 240 18.75 0.61 -4.00
CA ALA A 240 17.46 0.21 -4.56
C ALA A 240 17.42 -1.30 -4.86
N ASP A 241 18.49 -1.86 -5.41
CA ASP A 241 18.60 -3.30 -5.66
C ASP A 241 18.53 -4.13 -4.38
N ALA A 242 19.21 -3.68 -3.31
CA ALA A 242 19.14 -4.34 -2.00
C ALA A 242 17.70 -4.36 -1.45
N PHE A 243 16.98 -3.24 -1.56
CA PHE A 243 15.56 -3.19 -1.18
C PHE A 243 14.72 -4.13 -2.06
N LEU A 244 14.87 -4.08 -3.38
CA LEU A 244 14.07 -4.88 -4.32
C LEU A 244 14.35 -6.38 -4.21
N GLN A 245 15.56 -6.78 -3.82
CA GLN A 245 15.90 -8.17 -3.53
C GLN A 245 15.04 -8.71 -2.37
N ASP A 246 14.91 -7.94 -1.29
CA ASP A 246 14.08 -8.33 -0.15
C ASP A 246 12.58 -8.32 -0.53
N ILE A 247 12.12 -7.36 -1.35
CA ILE A 247 10.75 -7.35 -1.89
C ILE A 247 10.47 -8.61 -2.72
N ALA A 248 11.40 -9.03 -3.57
CA ALA A 248 11.25 -10.22 -4.40
C ALA A 248 11.11 -11.49 -3.54
N VAL A 249 11.86 -11.59 -2.43
CA VAL A 249 11.75 -12.69 -1.46
C VAL A 249 10.38 -12.70 -0.77
N ALA A 250 9.83 -11.52 -0.46
CA ALA A 250 8.53 -11.38 0.21
C ALA A 250 7.30 -11.51 -0.72
N GLY A 251 7.50 -11.82 -2.01
CA GLY A 251 6.42 -12.03 -2.97
C GLY A 251 6.21 -10.92 -4.00
N GLY A 252 7.11 -9.94 -4.07
CA GLY A 252 7.24 -9.00 -5.18
C GLY A 252 6.38 -7.74 -5.11
N GLY A 253 5.55 -7.60 -4.08
CA GLY A 253 4.67 -6.45 -3.86
C GLY A 253 5.06 -5.63 -2.63
N VAL A 254 4.55 -4.41 -2.60
CA VAL A 254 4.60 -3.49 -1.46
C VAL A 254 3.19 -3.03 -1.16
N GLN A 255 2.86 -2.92 0.11
CA GLN A 255 1.62 -2.31 0.57
C GLN A 255 1.94 -1.19 1.56
N VAL A 256 1.32 -0.03 1.40
CA VAL A 256 1.35 1.03 2.41
C VAL A 256 0.24 0.75 3.41
N VAL A 257 0.53 0.82 4.70
CA VAL A 257 -0.47 0.68 5.77
C VAL A 257 -0.23 1.74 6.83
N ILE A 258 -1.25 2.54 7.09
CA ILE A 258 -1.33 3.61 8.07
C ILE A 258 -2.33 3.18 9.13
N GLU A 259 -1.95 3.35 10.38
CA GLU A 259 -2.84 3.13 11.51
C GLU A 259 -2.47 4.14 12.59
N ASP A 260 -3.33 5.14 12.75
CA ASP A 260 -3.15 6.27 13.62
C ASP A 260 -4.29 6.32 14.65
N ASN A 261 -3.92 6.16 15.91
CA ASN A 261 -4.81 6.22 17.06
C ASN A 261 -4.42 7.33 18.06
N VAL A 262 -3.61 8.32 17.64
CA VAL A 262 -3.20 9.43 18.53
C VAL A 262 -3.25 10.77 17.78
N VAL A 263 -4.16 11.65 18.20
CA VAL A 263 -4.49 12.90 17.50
C VAL A 263 -3.66 14.09 18.01
N ASP A 264 -2.33 13.99 18.04
CA ASP A 264 -1.48 14.97 18.76
C ASP A 264 -0.61 15.88 17.87
N ASP A 265 -0.48 15.61 16.56
CA ASP A 265 0.25 16.50 15.65
C ASP A 265 -0.53 16.72 14.35
N SER A 266 -1.42 17.71 14.38
CA SER A 266 -2.13 18.23 13.21
C SER A 266 -2.12 19.75 13.19
N ASN A 267 -2.22 20.34 12.01
CA ASN A 267 -2.48 21.77 11.86
C ASN A 267 -3.40 22.06 10.67
N PHE A 268 -4.01 23.24 10.69
CA PHE A 268 -4.81 23.74 9.58
C PHE A 268 -4.15 24.96 8.97
N VAL A 269 -4.04 24.96 7.64
CA VAL A 269 -3.53 26.07 6.84
C VAL A 269 -4.40 26.25 5.60
N THR A 270 -4.18 27.35 4.87
CA THR A 270 -4.88 27.63 3.61
C THR A 270 -3.87 27.87 2.50
N GLY A 271 -4.22 27.52 1.27
CA GLY A 271 -3.37 27.81 0.11
C GLY A 271 -4.09 27.56 -1.20
N ASN A 272 -3.85 28.44 -2.19
CA ASN A 272 -4.41 28.33 -3.54
C ASN A 272 -5.95 28.17 -3.62
N GLY A 273 -6.70 28.69 -2.64
CA GLY A 273 -8.16 28.54 -2.57
C GLY A 273 -8.65 27.29 -1.82
N PHE A 274 -7.73 26.51 -1.24
CA PHE A 274 -8.03 25.28 -0.51
C PHE A 274 -7.77 25.43 0.99
N GLY A 275 -8.59 24.75 1.79
CA GLY A 275 -8.32 24.46 3.19
C GLY A 275 -7.52 23.18 3.29
N VAL A 276 -6.44 23.19 4.06
CA VAL A 276 -5.48 22.08 4.15
C VAL A 276 -5.34 21.66 5.60
N ILE A 277 -5.59 20.39 5.87
CA ILE A 277 -5.36 19.73 7.15
C ILE A 277 -4.08 18.92 7.00
N ASN A 278 -3.01 19.35 7.68
CA ASN A 278 -1.79 18.57 7.74
C ASN A 278 -1.88 17.60 8.91
N LEU A 279 -1.61 16.33 8.63
CA LEU A 279 -1.73 15.21 9.54
C LEU A 279 -0.39 14.48 9.60
N ARG A 280 -0.04 13.98 10.76
CA ARG A 280 1.11 13.09 10.89
C ARG A 280 0.88 11.80 10.10
N PHE A 281 1.96 11.24 9.59
CA PHE A 281 1.97 9.94 8.95
C PHE A 281 2.63 8.94 9.89
N ILE A 282 1.88 7.96 10.39
CA ILE A 282 2.41 6.84 11.16
C ILE A 282 1.95 5.53 10.52
N GLY A 283 2.91 4.74 10.05
CA GLY A 283 2.56 3.55 9.28
C GLY A 283 3.75 2.71 8.91
N SER A 284 3.56 1.88 7.88
CA SER A 284 4.59 0.96 7.40
C SER A 284 4.48 0.74 5.89
N LEU A 285 5.64 0.56 5.25
CA LEU A 285 5.72 -0.16 3.98
C LEU A 285 5.93 -1.63 4.28
N ARG A 286 5.00 -2.48 3.81
CA ARG A 286 5.03 -3.92 4.01
C ARG A 286 5.38 -4.60 2.70
N ALA A 287 6.42 -5.44 2.69
CA ALA A 287 6.68 -6.29 1.53
C ALA A 287 5.73 -7.50 1.59
N VAL A 288 4.97 -7.75 0.53
CA VAL A 288 3.88 -8.72 0.51
C VAL A 288 3.79 -9.41 -0.85
N ALA A 289 3.13 -10.56 -0.90
CA ALA A 289 2.79 -11.20 -2.17
C ALA A 289 1.73 -10.39 -2.91
N ILE A 290 1.92 -10.18 -4.22
CA ILE A 290 0.86 -9.68 -5.09
C ILE A 290 -0.10 -10.84 -5.34
N PRO A 291 -1.39 -10.75 -4.97
CA PRO A 291 -2.35 -11.80 -5.24
C PRO A 291 -2.35 -12.15 -6.73
N GLU A 292 -2.19 -13.44 -7.08
CA GLU A 292 -2.23 -13.85 -8.47
C GLU A 292 -3.58 -13.48 -9.09
N SER A 293 -3.57 -12.88 -10.28
CA SER A 293 -4.80 -12.71 -11.03
C SER A 293 -5.44 -14.08 -11.28
N SER A 294 -6.73 -14.21 -10.99
CA SER A 294 -7.50 -15.48 -11.05
C SER A 294 -7.46 -16.19 -12.41
N SER A 295 -6.93 -15.54 -13.45
CA SER A 295 -6.66 -16.10 -14.78
C SER A 295 -5.61 -17.22 -14.78
N VAL A 296 -4.61 -17.17 -13.88
CA VAL A 296 -3.54 -18.19 -13.79
C VAL A 296 -4.09 -19.52 -13.25
N LEU A 297 -4.94 -19.46 -12.22
CA LEU A 297 -5.71 -20.60 -11.71
C LEU A 297 -6.67 -21.16 -12.76
N GLY A 298 -7.33 -20.28 -13.52
CA GLY A 298 -8.17 -20.68 -14.66
C GLY A 298 -7.40 -21.50 -15.69
N LEU A 299 -6.21 -21.04 -16.10
CA LEU A 299 -5.35 -21.74 -17.06
C LEU A 299 -4.84 -23.09 -16.53
N LEU A 300 -4.47 -23.17 -15.24
CA LEU A 300 -4.08 -24.44 -14.60
C LEU A 300 -5.23 -25.44 -14.57
N MET A 301 -6.46 -25.00 -14.29
CA MET A 301 -7.66 -25.84 -14.29
C MET A 301 -8.03 -26.32 -15.69
N PHE A 302 -7.94 -25.47 -16.72
CA PHE A 302 -8.14 -25.89 -18.12
C PHE A 302 -7.06 -26.87 -18.59
N GLY A 303 -5.80 -26.68 -18.17
CA GLY A 303 -4.70 -27.60 -18.45
C GLY A 303 -4.93 -28.98 -17.83
N ALA A 304 -5.36 -29.03 -16.57
CA ALA A 304 -5.68 -30.27 -15.87
C ALA A 304 -6.88 -31.01 -16.50
N LEU A 305 -7.95 -30.29 -16.87
CA LEU A 305 -9.12 -30.86 -17.54
C LEU A 305 -8.79 -31.35 -18.96
N GLY A 306 -7.93 -30.63 -19.69
CA GLY A 306 -7.43 -31.03 -21.01
C GLY A 306 -6.58 -32.31 -20.96
N ALA A 307 -5.69 -32.42 -19.96
CA ALA A 307 -4.88 -33.61 -19.74
C ALA A 307 -5.74 -34.84 -19.41
N VAL A 308 -6.73 -34.71 -18.52
CA VAL A 308 -7.65 -35.80 -18.17
C VAL A 308 -8.50 -36.25 -19.38
N SER A 309 -8.92 -35.31 -20.23
CA SER A 309 -9.66 -35.61 -21.47
C SER A 309 -8.79 -36.37 -22.49
N CYS A 310 -7.53 -35.99 -22.65
CA CYS A 310 -6.57 -36.70 -23.51
C CYS A 310 -6.23 -38.11 -22.98
N PHE A 311 -6.12 -38.29 -21.66
CA PHE A 311 -5.92 -39.62 -21.06
C PHE A 311 -7.14 -40.53 -21.23
N LYS A 312 -8.37 -39.99 -21.10
CA LYS A 312 -9.59 -40.75 -21.42
C LYS A 312 -9.63 -41.16 -22.89
N LYS A 313 -9.37 -40.25 -23.84
CA LYS A 313 -9.35 -40.56 -25.28
C LYS A 313 -8.27 -41.58 -25.66
N ARG A 314 -7.09 -41.56 -25.04
CA ARG A 314 -6.05 -42.59 -25.24
C ARG A 314 -6.49 -43.98 -24.74
N LYS A 315 -7.15 -44.08 -23.58
CA LYS A 315 -7.71 -45.35 -23.08
C LYS A 315 -8.79 -45.92 -24.01
N THR A 316 -9.69 -45.09 -24.54
CA THR A 316 -10.74 -45.57 -25.46
C THR A 316 -10.19 -46.00 -26.83
N ARG A 317 -9.11 -45.37 -27.31
CA ARG A 317 -8.49 -45.71 -28.60
C ARG A 317 -7.70 -47.03 -28.54
N ILE A 318 -7.00 -47.28 -27.43
CA ILE A 318 -6.30 -48.55 -27.19
C ILE A 318 -7.32 -49.70 -26.97
N GLY A 319 -8.43 -49.44 -26.26
CA GLY A 319 -9.49 -50.43 -26.08
C GLY A 319 -10.25 -50.82 -27.36
N ARG A 320 -10.24 -49.97 -28.41
CA ARG A 320 -10.87 -50.28 -29.71
C ARG A 320 -9.96 -51.02 -30.68
N GLN A 321 -8.63 -50.95 -30.54
CA GLN A 321 -7.70 -51.74 -31.36
C GLN A 321 -7.66 -53.22 -30.96
N PHE A 322 -8.18 -53.61 -29.79
CA PHE A 322 -8.25 -55.00 -29.33
C PHE A 322 -9.63 -55.67 -29.53
N ARG A 323 -10.55 -55.05 -30.29
CA ARG A 323 -11.89 -55.62 -30.61
C ARG A 323 -12.22 -55.56 -32.11
N GLY A 324 -11.22 -55.69 -32.96
CA GLY A 324 -11.38 -55.74 -34.41
C GLY A 324 -10.53 -56.86 -35.01
N SER A 325 -10.94 -58.09 -34.74
CA SER A 325 -10.58 -59.32 -35.47
C SER A 325 -11.81 -60.22 -35.46
#